data_AF-A0A7K0PDJ1-F1
#
_entry.id   AF-A0A7K0PDJ1-F1
#
_cell.length_a   1.000
_cell.length_b   1.000
_cell.length_c   1.000
_cell.angle_alpha   90.00
_cell.angle_beta   90.00
_cell.angle_gamma   90.00
#
_symmetry.space_group_name_H-M   'P 1'
#
loop_
_entity.id
_entity.type
_entity.pdbx_description
1 polymer ?
#
loop_
_entity_poly.entity_id
_entity_poly.type
_entity_poly.pdbx_seq_one_letter_code
_entity_poly.pdbx_strand_id
1 'polypeptide(L)'
;MSRAVPALLVLALAAAPALAGCGGDDGGPQGAATTPPATTAPAATAPATPSAPTTTSPVPATPAPDDGATTSPDDTRTLEAPGTDPPPRSPTITEVQRPARAVRCPGGGAKGGGEEGDFDARELLGLPVARATALAERNGCAMRVVVRDGQDLIRTMDYSSGRVNVTETAGRVVALNGIG
;
A
#
# COMPACT_ATOMS: atom_id res chain seq x y z
N MET A 1 36.68 -1.48 28.38
CA MET A 1 36.32 -0.22 29.08
C MET A 1 34.80 -0.11 29.05
N SER A 2 34.15 -0.64 30.08
CA SER A 2 32.69 -0.76 30.17
C SER A 2 32.09 0.54 30.68
N ARG A 3 31.18 1.15 29.91
CA ARG A 3 30.38 2.29 30.38
C ARG A 3 28.98 1.81 30.70
N ALA A 4 28.67 1.78 31.99
CA ALA A 4 27.33 1.65 32.52
C ALA A 4 26.55 2.94 32.25
N VAL A 5 25.32 2.82 31.73
CA VAL A 5 24.37 3.93 31.60
C VAL A 5 23.22 3.64 32.58
N PRO A 6 22.90 4.57 33.51
CA PRO A 6 21.91 4.32 34.54
C PRO A 6 20.49 4.43 33.95
N ALA A 7 19.68 3.43 34.27
CA ALA A 7 18.23 3.48 34.12
C ALA A 7 17.68 4.51 35.11
N LEU A 8 17.07 5.58 34.59
CA LEU A 8 16.30 6.51 35.40
C LEU A 8 14.84 6.47 34.93
N LEU A 9 14.08 5.76 35.75
CA LEU A 9 12.64 5.69 35.87
C LEU A 9 12.06 7.09 36.16
N VAL A 10 11.16 7.61 35.34
CA VAL A 10 10.10 8.52 35.81
C VAL A 10 8.79 8.19 35.10
N LEU A 11 7.88 7.67 35.93
CA LEU A 11 6.46 7.45 35.71
C LEU A 11 5.74 8.81 35.72
N ALA A 12 4.96 9.14 34.68
CA ALA A 12 3.95 10.19 34.77
C ALA A 12 2.66 9.71 34.10
N LEU A 13 1.84 9.11 34.95
CA LEU A 13 0.45 8.74 34.75
C LEU A 13 -0.38 10.04 34.69
N ALA A 14 -1.03 10.33 33.56
CA ALA A 14 -2.09 11.34 33.50
C ALA A 14 -3.27 10.77 32.71
N ALA A 15 -4.23 10.23 33.46
CA ALA A 15 -5.57 9.94 32.98
C ALA A 15 -6.44 11.19 33.19
N ALA A 16 -7.17 11.62 32.17
CA ALA A 16 -8.32 12.51 32.32
C ALA A 16 -9.42 12.14 31.30
N PRO A 17 -10.70 12.07 31.72
CA PRO A 17 -11.82 11.61 30.89
C PRO A 17 -12.57 12.77 30.17
N ALA A 18 -13.26 12.37 29.10
CA ALA A 18 -14.50 12.90 28.51
C ALA A 18 -14.93 14.36 28.77
N LEU A 19 -15.09 15.12 27.67
CA LEU A 19 -16.15 16.11 27.53
C LEU A 19 -16.93 15.82 26.24
N ALA A 20 -18.19 15.42 26.43
CA ALA A 20 -19.20 15.37 25.40
C ALA A 20 -19.58 16.80 25.00
N GLY A 21 -19.42 17.13 23.72
CA GLY A 21 -19.94 18.36 23.11
C GLY A 21 -21.11 18.04 22.18
N CYS A 22 -22.33 18.11 22.71
CA CYS A 22 -23.54 18.33 21.91
C CYS A 22 -23.84 19.84 21.95
N GLY A 23 -23.93 20.48 20.80
CA GLY A 23 -24.39 21.86 20.64
C GLY A 23 -24.00 22.38 19.25
N GLY A 24 -24.85 23.02 18.47
CA GLY A 24 -26.24 23.42 18.64
C GLY A 24 -26.83 23.68 17.25
N ASP A 25 -28.14 23.48 17.17
CA ASP A 25 -28.99 23.88 16.06
C ASP A 25 -29.21 25.40 16.18
N ASP A 26 -28.67 26.19 15.25
CA ASP A 26 -28.97 27.61 15.10
C ASP A 26 -29.24 27.91 13.63
N GLY A 27 -30.52 28.07 13.33
CA GLY A 27 -31.03 28.45 12.01
C GLY A 27 -30.86 29.94 11.69
N GLY A 28 -30.72 30.21 10.39
CA GLY A 28 -31.04 31.50 9.77
C GLY A 28 -30.06 31.93 8.68
N PRO A 29 -30.41 32.93 7.83
CA PRO A 29 -31.67 33.18 7.14
C PRO A 29 -31.59 32.75 5.67
N GLN A 30 -32.75 32.58 5.05
CA GLN A 30 -32.92 32.22 3.64
C GLN A 30 -32.37 33.33 2.72
N GLY A 31 -31.21 33.06 2.12
CA GLY A 31 -30.62 33.87 1.05
C GLY A 31 -31.11 33.40 -0.32
N ALA A 32 -31.58 34.36 -1.11
CA ALA A 32 -32.23 34.23 -2.41
C ALA A 32 -31.63 33.17 -3.36
N ALA A 33 -32.52 32.31 -3.85
CA ALA A 33 -32.27 31.39 -4.95
C ALA A 33 -31.86 32.17 -6.21
N THR A 34 -30.58 32.07 -6.56
CA THR A 34 -30.12 32.38 -7.91
C THR A 34 -29.99 31.05 -8.64
N THR A 35 -30.93 30.77 -9.53
CA THR A 35 -31.00 29.55 -10.34
C THR A 35 -29.82 29.50 -11.32
N PRO A 36 -28.89 28.53 -11.22
CA PRO A 36 -27.92 28.27 -12.29
C PRO A 36 -28.61 27.59 -13.49
N PRO A 37 -28.10 27.77 -14.72
CA PRO A 37 -28.67 27.11 -15.90
C PRO A 37 -28.60 25.59 -15.75
N ALA A 38 -29.68 24.93 -16.16
CA ALA A 38 -29.81 23.48 -16.17
C ALA A 38 -28.66 22.85 -16.98
N THR A 39 -27.68 22.31 -16.26
CA THR A 39 -26.70 21.39 -16.82
C THR A 39 -27.41 20.05 -16.96
N THR A 40 -27.65 19.62 -18.19
CA THR A 40 -28.17 18.30 -18.52
C THR A 40 -27.25 17.24 -17.91
N ALA A 41 -27.70 16.63 -16.81
CA ALA A 41 -27.00 15.54 -16.17
C ALA A 41 -26.95 14.33 -17.12
N PRO A 42 -25.81 13.66 -17.31
CA PRO A 42 -25.80 12.35 -17.94
C PRO A 42 -26.65 11.39 -17.11
N ALA A 43 -27.44 10.58 -17.79
CA ALA A 43 -28.33 9.61 -17.19
C ALA A 43 -27.59 8.77 -16.12
N ALA A 44 -28.11 8.81 -14.89
CA ALA A 44 -27.68 7.94 -13.82
C ALA A 44 -27.83 6.49 -14.27
N THR A 45 -26.71 5.85 -14.61
CA THR A 45 -26.66 4.41 -14.76
C THR A 45 -26.89 3.85 -13.35
N ALA A 46 -27.94 3.06 -13.20
CA ALA A 46 -28.30 2.43 -11.93
C ALA A 46 -27.08 1.73 -11.33
N PRO A 47 -26.91 1.73 -9.99
CA PRO A 47 -25.88 0.93 -9.35
C PRO A 47 -26.11 -0.53 -9.75
N ALA A 48 -25.13 -1.11 -10.44
CA ALA A 48 -25.09 -2.54 -10.65
C ALA A 48 -25.15 -3.18 -9.26
N THR A 49 -26.22 -3.92 -9.00
CA THR A 49 -26.37 -4.76 -7.82
C THR A 49 -25.10 -5.61 -7.70
N PRO A 50 -24.37 -5.59 -6.57
CA PRO A 50 -23.27 -6.51 -6.39
C PRO A 50 -23.84 -7.93 -6.43
N SER A 51 -23.59 -8.63 -7.53
CA SER A 51 -23.81 -10.08 -7.60
C SER A 51 -23.07 -10.70 -6.43
N ALA A 52 -23.82 -11.37 -5.55
CA ALA A 52 -23.27 -12.14 -4.45
C ALA A 52 -22.15 -13.05 -4.98
N PRO A 53 -21.05 -13.26 -4.22
CA PRO A 53 -20.07 -14.26 -4.60
C PRO A 53 -20.77 -15.63 -4.56
N THR A 54 -20.98 -16.21 -5.74
CA THR A 54 -21.35 -17.61 -5.86
C THR A 54 -20.14 -18.42 -5.39
N THR A 55 -20.18 -18.86 -4.13
CA THR A 55 -19.29 -19.90 -3.63
C THR A 55 -19.62 -21.19 -4.37
N THR A 56 -18.98 -21.39 -5.51
CA THR A 56 -18.97 -22.67 -6.22
C THR A 56 -17.53 -23.13 -6.31
N SER A 57 -17.04 -23.72 -5.22
CA SER A 57 -16.03 -24.78 -5.31
C SER A 57 -16.77 -26.10 -5.51
N PRO A 58 -16.56 -26.76 -6.66
CA PRO A 58 -16.12 -28.13 -6.58
C PRO A 58 -14.78 -28.30 -7.27
N VAL A 59 -13.80 -28.67 -6.45
CA VAL A 59 -12.72 -29.63 -6.73
C VAL A 59 -12.76 -30.24 -8.15
N PRO A 60 -11.81 -29.92 -9.05
CA PRO A 60 -11.48 -30.85 -10.12
C PRO A 60 -10.77 -32.05 -9.52
N ALA A 61 -11.35 -33.23 -9.76
CA ALA A 61 -10.86 -34.52 -9.33
C ALA A 61 -9.40 -34.75 -9.75
N THR A 62 -8.62 -35.32 -8.83
CA THR A 62 -7.35 -35.97 -9.10
C THR A 62 -7.54 -37.04 -10.19
N PRO A 63 -6.91 -36.93 -11.37
CA PRO A 63 -6.83 -38.05 -12.28
C PRO A 63 -5.90 -39.12 -11.70
N ALA A 64 -6.30 -40.38 -11.87
CA ALA A 64 -5.54 -41.58 -11.52
C ALA A 64 -4.17 -41.61 -12.25
N PRO A 65 -3.18 -42.36 -11.74
CA PRO A 65 -1.92 -42.58 -12.44
C PRO A 65 -2.13 -43.47 -13.67
N ASP A 66 -1.83 -42.94 -14.85
CA ASP A 66 -1.65 -43.74 -16.06
C ASP A 66 -0.23 -44.34 -16.06
N ASP A 67 -0.16 -45.65 -15.83
CA ASP A 67 0.97 -46.51 -16.13
C ASP A 67 1.14 -46.59 -17.66
N GLY A 68 2.07 -45.81 -18.21
CA GLY A 68 2.32 -45.73 -19.65
C GLY A 68 3.80 -45.61 -19.98
N ALA A 69 4.52 -46.73 -19.88
CA ALA A 69 5.87 -46.87 -20.40
C ALA A 69 5.91 -46.61 -21.92
N THR A 70 6.81 -45.73 -22.37
CA THR A 70 7.46 -45.86 -23.68
C THR A 70 8.86 -45.28 -23.58
N THR A 71 9.81 -46.21 -23.47
CA THR A 71 11.24 -46.02 -23.70
C THR A 71 11.47 -45.56 -25.15
N SER A 72 12.20 -44.46 -25.33
CA SER A 72 12.89 -44.16 -26.59
C SER A 72 14.36 -43.89 -26.32
N PRO A 73 15.27 -44.39 -27.18
CA PRO A 73 16.68 -44.52 -26.86
C PRO A 73 17.51 -43.32 -27.36
N ASP A 74 18.59 -43.08 -26.63
CA ASP A 74 19.88 -42.64 -27.14
C ASP A 74 19.91 -41.36 -28.01
N ASP A 75 19.89 -40.22 -27.34
CA ASP A 75 20.50 -39.01 -27.87
C ASP A 75 21.66 -38.65 -26.93
N THR A 76 22.82 -39.27 -27.19
CA THR A 76 24.09 -39.02 -26.50
C THR A 76 24.61 -37.63 -26.90
N ARG A 77 23.93 -36.59 -26.42
CA ARG A 77 24.51 -35.25 -26.34
C ARG A 77 25.40 -35.23 -25.11
N THR A 78 26.70 -35.20 -25.37
CA THR A 78 27.74 -34.84 -24.39
C THR A 78 27.30 -33.58 -23.65
N LEU A 79 26.80 -33.78 -22.42
CA LEU A 79 26.50 -32.72 -21.46
C LEU A 79 27.83 -32.11 -21.07
N GLU A 80 28.21 -31.05 -21.77
CA GLU A 80 29.22 -30.12 -21.31
C GLU A 80 28.79 -29.69 -19.90
N ALA A 81 29.63 -29.99 -18.90
CA ALA A 81 29.32 -29.71 -17.51
C ALA A 81 28.95 -28.23 -17.44
N PRO A 82 27.71 -27.87 -17.03
CA PRO A 82 27.31 -26.48 -16.94
C PRO A 82 28.36 -25.81 -16.06
N GLY A 83 29.06 -24.84 -16.66
CA GLY A 83 30.08 -24.09 -15.96
C GLY A 83 29.50 -23.70 -14.61
N THR A 84 30.27 -23.93 -13.54
CA THR A 84 30.01 -23.39 -12.22
C THR A 84 30.11 -21.87 -12.31
N ASP A 85 29.17 -21.26 -13.01
CA ASP A 85 28.90 -19.84 -12.89
C ASP A 85 28.57 -19.66 -11.42
N PRO A 86 29.35 -18.85 -10.69
CA PRO A 86 29.06 -18.58 -9.31
C PRO A 86 27.59 -18.13 -9.25
N PRO A 87 26.77 -18.69 -8.33
CA PRO A 87 25.36 -18.35 -8.26
C PRO A 87 25.24 -16.83 -8.28
N PRO A 88 24.34 -16.26 -9.11
CA PRO A 88 24.19 -14.81 -9.21
C PRO A 88 24.05 -14.30 -7.79
N ARG A 89 25.02 -13.48 -7.36
CA ARG A 89 25.06 -12.98 -5.99
C ARG A 89 23.72 -12.31 -5.77
N SER A 90 22.91 -12.86 -4.86
CA SER A 90 21.65 -12.25 -4.48
C SER A 90 21.96 -10.79 -4.19
N PRO A 91 21.37 -9.83 -4.95
CA PRO A 91 21.78 -8.46 -4.80
C PRO A 91 21.51 -8.11 -3.35
N THR A 92 22.53 -7.64 -2.65
CA THR A 92 22.44 -7.18 -1.27
C THR A 92 21.66 -5.86 -1.31
N ILE A 93 20.38 -5.91 -1.68
CA ILE A 93 19.52 -4.74 -1.72
C ILE A 93 19.03 -4.56 -0.29
N THR A 94 19.86 -3.89 0.50
CA THR A 94 19.54 -3.47 1.86
C THR A 94 19.70 -1.97 2.03
N GLU A 95 19.99 -1.24 0.95
CA GLU A 95 20.08 0.21 1.05
C GLU A 95 18.72 0.85 0.85
N VAL A 96 18.12 1.22 1.98
CA VAL A 96 16.93 2.04 2.04
C VAL A 96 17.30 3.46 1.58
N GLN A 97 16.78 3.88 0.43
CA GLN A 97 16.98 5.24 -0.07
C GLN A 97 16.05 6.20 0.68
N ARG A 98 16.63 6.96 1.61
CA ARG A 98 15.90 7.97 2.37
C ARG A 98 15.97 9.33 1.66
N PRO A 99 14.83 9.91 1.24
CA PRO A 99 14.81 11.26 0.71
C PRO A 99 15.30 12.27 1.75
N ALA A 100 16.07 13.26 1.30
CA ALA A 100 16.57 14.33 2.18
C ALA A 100 15.45 15.21 2.75
N ARG A 101 14.35 15.35 2.01
CA ARG A 101 13.15 16.11 2.42
C ARG A 101 12.04 15.17 2.88
N ALA A 102 11.20 15.64 3.79
CA ALA A 102 10.00 14.92 4.18
C ALA A 102 9.06 14.78 2.98
N VAL A 103 8.45 13.59 2.83
CA VAL A 103 7.43 13.33 1.80
C VAL A 103 6.09 13.32 2.51
N ARG A 104 5.40 14.46 2.42
CA ARG A 104 4.15 14.70 3.15
C ARG A 104 2.99 14.15 2.35
N CYS A 105 2.28 13.18 2.92
CA CYS A 105 1.02 12.70 2.38
C CYS A 105 -0.11 13.48 3.07
N PRO A 106 -0.90 14.29 2.36
CA PRO A 106 -1.83 15.25 2.94
C PRO A 106 -2.98 14.63 3.75
N GLY A 107 -3.06 13.30 3.83
CA GLY A 107 -4.17 12.58 4.43
C GLY A 107 -5.44 12.81 3.61
N GLY A 108 -6.17 11.76 3.28
CA GLY A 108 -7.54 11.87 2.81
C GLY A 108 -8.38 12.38 3.98
N GLY A 109 -8.32 13.69 4.23
CA GLY A 109 -9.07 14.34 5.29
C GLY A 109 -10.53 13.95 5.16
N ALA A 110 -11.02 13.15 6.11
CA ALA A 110 -12.42 13.21 6.46
C ALA A 110 -12.75 14.70 6.65
N LYS A 111 -13.86 15.18 6.07
CA LYS A 111 -14.26 16.59 5.99
C LYS A 111 -14.55 17.27 7.35
N GLY A 112 -13.72 17.09 8.37
CA GLY A 112 -13.80 17.76 9.67
C GLY A 112 -12.47 18.45 9.93
N GLY A 113 -12.48 19.78 10.01
CA GLY A 113 -11.28 20.60 10.14
C GLY A 113 -10.54 20.39 11.47
N GLY A 114 -9.71 19.37 11.53
CA GLY A 114 -8.67 19.20 12.54
C GLY A 114 -7.32 19.46 11.91
N GLU A 115 -6.59 20.46 12.39
CA GLU A 115 -5.18 20.70 12.10
C GLU A 115 -4.32 19.57 12.71
N GLU A 116 -4.35 18.34 12.17
CA GLU A 116 -3.44 17.25 12.59
C GLU A 116 -3.60 16.02 11.66
N GLY A 117 -2.60 15.53 10.93
CA GLY A 117 -1.23 15.98 10.74
C GLY A 117 -0.70 15.30 9.48
N ASP A 118 0.12 16.01 8.71
CA ASP A 118 0.70 15.46 7.49
C ASP A 118 1.50 14.18 7.80
N PHE A 119 1.07 13.04 7.27
CA PHE A 119 1.81 11.79 7.42
C PHE A 119 3.15 11.89 6.68
N ASP A 120 4.26 11.64 7.38
CA ASP A 120 5.57 11.56 6.76
C ASP A 120 5.79 10.16 6.20
N ALA A 121 5.67 10.03 4.88
CA ALA A 121 5.80 8.75 4.19
C ALA A 121 7.20 8.10 4.37
N ARG A 122 8.19 8.82 4.90
CA ARG A 122 9.50 8.23 5.27
C ARG A 122 9.37 7.15 6.34
N GLU A 123 8.29 7.13 7.13
CA GLU A 123 8.00 6.07 8.08
C GLU A 123 7.69 4.71 7.42
N LEU A 124 7.36 4.70 6.12
CA LEU A 124 7.11 3.49 5.34
C LEU A 124 8.41 2.74 4.98
N LEU A 125 9.55 3.44 4.97
CA LEU A 125 10.83 2.90 4.51
C LEU A 125 11.32 1.75 5.40
N GLY A 126 11.73 0.65 4.78
CA GLY A 126 12.21 -0.57 5.42
C GLY A 126 11.09 -1.49 5.94
N LEU A 127 9.83 -1.03 5.97
CA LEU A 127 8.69 -1.85 6.39
C LEU A 127 8.34 -2.89 5.31
N PRO A 128 7.83 -4.08 5.73
CA PRO A 128 7.15 -4.98 4.80
C PRO A 128 5.97 -4.27 4.14
N VAL A 129 5.73 -4.54 2.85
CA VAL A 129 4.68 -3.87 2.07
C VAL A 129 3.32 -3.93 2.78
N ALA A 130 2.92 -5.08 3.30
CA ALA A 130 1.65 -5.22 4.03
C ALA A 130 1.55 -4.28 5.25
N ARG A 131 2.63 -4.12 6.01
CA ARG A 131 2.66 -3.23 7.18
C ARG A 131 2.73 -1.76 6.77
N ALA A 132 3.45 -1.45 5.70
CA ALA A 132 3.53 -0.11 5.12
C ALA A 132 2.15 0.35 4.59
N THR A 133 1.45 -0.50 3.84
CA THR A 133 0.08 -0.22 3.36
C THR A 133 -0.85 0.11 4.52
N ALA A 134 -0.90 -0.77 5.54
CA ALA A 134 -1.77 -0.55 6.68
C ALA A 134 -1.41 0.72 7.47
N LEU A 135 -0.12 1.08 7.55
CA LEU A 135 0.30 2.33 8.19
C LEU A 135 -0.13 3.55 7.38
N ALA A 136 0.04 3.53 6.06
CA ALA A 136 -0.40 4.62 5.19
C ALA A 136 -1.92 4.81 5.28
N GLU A 137 -2.70 3.73 5.15
CA GLU A 137 -4.16 3.77 5.17
C GLU A 137 -4.72 4.30 6.49
N ARG A 138 -4.15 3.88 7.63
CA ARG A 138 -4.52 4.40 8.95
C ARG A 138 -4.32 5.90 9.09
N ASN A 139 -3.41 6.48 8.30
CA ASN A 139 -3.14 7.91 8.25
C ASN A 139 -3.82 8.59 7.04
N GLY A 140 -4.79 7.92 6.40
CA GLY A 140 -5.51 8.46 5.25
C GLY A 140 -4.68 8.58 3.98
N CYS A 141 -3.50 7.97 3.90
CA CYS A 141 -2.65 7.97 2.71
C CYS A 141 -2.80 6.65 1.95
N ALA A 142 -3.05 6.70 0.65
CA ALA A 142 -2.99 5.53 -0.20
C ALA A 142 -1.53 5.22 -0.57
N MET A 143 -1.11 3.96 -0.50
CA MET A 143 0.21 3.54 -0.94
C MET A 143 0.11 2.75 -2.25
N ARG A 144 0.95 3.07 -3.24
CA ARG A 144 1.04 2.32 -4.51
C ARG A 144 2.49 1.90 -4.76
N VAL A 145 2.70 0.61 -4.97
CA VAL A 145 4.00 0.09 -5.46
C VAL A 145 4.08 0.41 -6.95
N VAL A 146 5.13 1.13 -7.35
CA VAL A 146 5.37 1.47 -8.77
C VAL A 146 6.57 0.72 -9.34
N VAL A 147 7.51 0.29 -8.51
CA VAL A 147 8.60 -0.60 -8.90
C VAL A 147 8.62 -1.77 -7.94
N ARG A 148 8.66 -3.01 -8.46
CA ARG A 148 8.76 -4.24 -7.65
C ARG A 148 9.97 -5.05 -8.10
N ASP A 149 10.90 -5.28 -7.18
CA ASP A 149 12.11 -6.08 -7.43
C ASP A 149 12.90 -5.59 -8.66
N GLY A 150 12.93 -4.27 -8.86
CA GLY A 150 13.59 -3.61 -10.00
C GLY A 150 12.77 -3.55 -11.29
N GLN A 151 11.57 -4.13 -11.33
CA GLN A 151 10.66 -4.04 -12.47
C GLN A 151 9.66 -2.89 -12.29
N ASP A 152 9.59 -1.98 -13.26
CA ASP A 152 8.60 -0.90 -13.29
C ASP A 152 7.21 -1.49 -13.60
N LEU A 153 6.21 -1.09 -12.83
CA LEU A 153 4.84 -1.54 -12.98
C LEU A 153 4.07 -0.55 -13.85
N ILE A 154 3.26 -1.06 -14.77
CA ILE A 154 2.41 -0.22 -15.61
C ILE A 154 1.50 0.62 -14.73
N ARG A 155 1.61 1.93 -14.89
CA ARG A 155 0.85 2.93 -14.14
C ARG A 155 -0.01 3.77 -15.06
N THR A 156 -1.20 4.08 -14.59
CA THR A 156 -2.05 5.11 -15.15
C THR A 156 -1.52 6.49 -14.75
N MET A 157 -1.80 7.49 -15.59
CA MET A 157 -1.35 8.88 -15.41
C MET A 157 -2.29 9.70 -14.50
N ASP A 158 -3.16 9.05 -13.73
CA ASP A 158 -4.00 9.72 -12.73
C ASP A 158 -3.11 10.21 -11.58
N TYR A 159 -3.17 11.50 -11.31
CA TYR A 159 -2.53 12.11 -10.16
C TYR A 159 -3.49 12.09 -8.96
N SER A 160 -3.02 11.62 -7.82
CA SER A 160 -3.69 11.72 -6.53
C SER A 160 -2.75 12.31 -5.49
N SER A 161 -3.13 13.45 -4.93
CA SER A 161 -2.40 14.08 -3.84
C SER A 161 -2.42 13.23 -2.57
N GLY A 162 -3.44 12.40 -2.36
CA GLY A 162 -3.57 11.49 -1.22
C GLY A 162 -2.85 10.16 -1.39
N ARG A 163 -1.98 10.01 -2.40
CA ARG A 163 -1.29 8.76 -2.71
C ARG A 163 0.22 8.93 -2.78
N VAL A 164 0.95 8.00 -2.16
CA VAL A 164 2.40 7.90 -2.26
C VAL A 164 2.80 6.70 -3.12
N ASN A 165 3.70 6.94 -4.07
CA ASN A 165 4.31 5.91 -4.90
C ASN A 165 5.61 5.41 -4.25
N VAL A 166 5.80 4.10 -4.18
CA VAL A 166 6.95 3.47 -3.51
C VAL A 166 7.64 2.44 -4.38
N THR A 167 8.92 2.18 -4.10
CA THR A 167 9.68 1.05 -4.66
C THR A 167 9.73 -0.08 -3.64
N GLU A 168 9.39 -1.27 -4.08
CA GLU A 168 9.49 -2.52 -3.34
C GLU A 168 10.71 -3.33 -3.78
N THR A 169 11.41 -3.94 -2.83
CA THR A 169 12.37 -5.02 -3.10
C THR A 169 12.29 -6.07 -2.00
N ALA A 170 12.21 -7.34 -2.38
CA ALA A 170 12.09 -8.48 -1.49
C ALA A 170 10.96 -8.30 -0.44
N GLY A 171 9.80 -7.80 -0.87
CA GLY A 171 8.64 -7.60 0.02
C GLY A 171 8.73 -6.38 0.93
N ARG A 172 9.74 -5.50 0.78
CA ARG A 172 9.95 -4.32 1.63
C ARG A 172 10.00 -3.04 0.82
N VAL A 173 9.57 -1.94 1.43
CA VAL A 173 9.67 -0.61 0.84
C VAL A 173 11.10 -0.10 0.96
N VAL A 174 11.77 0.16 -0.16
CA VAL A 174 13.17 0.62 -0.19
C VAL A 174 13.34 2.06 -0.65
N ALA A 175 12.36 2.65 -1.32
CA ALA A 175 12.39 4.05 -1.75
C ALA A 175 11.00 4.67 -1.84
N LEU A 176 10.94 6.00 -1.77
CA LEU A 176 9.75 6.80 -2.05
C LEU A 176 9.93 7.50 -3.40
N ASN A 177 9.02 7.27 -4.35
CA ASN A 177 9.05 7.87 -5.69
C ASN A 177 8.24 9.17 -5.78
N GLY A 178 7.59 9.58 -4.68
CA GLY A 178 6.85 10.83 -4.56
C GLY A 178 5.34 10.65 -4.47
N ILE A 179 4.63 11.78 -4.44
CA ILE A 179 3.17 11.84 -4.40
C ILE A 179 2.62 11.72 -5.82
N GLY A 180 1.60 10.90 -6.02
CA GLY A 180 0.98 10.76 -7.34
C GLY A 180 0.03 9.60 -7.47
#